data_AF-A0A3S2V8D6-F1
#
_entry.id   AF-A0A3S2V8D6-F1
#
_cell.length_a   1.000
_cell.length_b   1.000
_cell.length_c   1.000
_cell.angle_alpha   90.00
_cell.angle_beta   90.00
_cell.angle_gamma   90.00
#
_symmetry.space_group_name_H-M   'P 1'
#
loop_
_entity.id
_entity.type
_entity.pdbx_description
1 polymer ?
#
loop_
_entity_poly.entity_id
_entity_poly.type
_entity_poly.pdbx_seq_one_letter_code
_entity_poly.pdbx_strand_id
1 'polypeptide(L)'
;MGTIKTYTINHGPTWWECQVAIDHSFIVKVPVPESDQPEDWTMEKTMREMIMHWTGGAGWLKENDGDITKTFLQQLAAEIQQIQCENNYTLEGVIEEFVNREGWWPMDGSCGVQILEVEDFEFLMNEYEVMEEQQL
;
A
#
# COMPACT_ATOMS: atom_id res chain seq x y z
N MET A 1 -14.71 14.47 -16.12
CA MET A 1 -15.32 13.37 -15.35
C MET A 1 -14.16 12.57 -14.81
N GLY A 2 -13.98 12.53 -13.49
CA GLY A 2 -12.82 11.89 -12.86
C GLY A 2 -12.80 10.40 -13.13
N THR A 3 -11.62 9.88 -13.47
CA THR A 3 -11.37 8.46 -13.73
C THR A 3 -11.01 7.74 -12.44
N ILE A 4 -11.87 7.86 -11.43
CA ILE A 4 -11.73 7.10 -10.19
C ILE A 4 -12.04 5.63 -10.50
N LYS A 5 -11.13 4.74 -10.12
CA LYS A 5 -11.30 3.29 -10.23
C LYS A 5 -11.07 2.66 -8.86
N THR A 6 -11.91 1.70 -8.51
CA THR A 6 -11.76 0.88 -7.32
C THR A 6 -11.17 -0.47 -7.70
N TYR A 7 -10.25 -0.97 -6.88
CA TYR A 7 -9.55 -2.22 -7.05
C TYR A 7 -9.74 -3.05 -5.79
N THR A 8 -10.15 -4.30 -5.97
CA THR A 8 -10.12 -5.33 -4.94
C THR A 8 -8.84 -6.13 -5.11
N ILE A 9 -8.07 -6.30 -4.04
CA ILE A 9 -6.79 -7.02 -4.05
C ILE A 9 -6.88 -8.17 -3.07
N ASN A 10 -6.65 -9.39 -3.57
CA ASN A 10 -6.81 -10.61 -2.79
C ASN A 10 -5.49 -11.34 -2.65
N HIS A 11 -5.12 -11.69 -1.42
CA HIS A 11 -3.99 -12.56 -1.12
C HIS A 11 -4.50 -13.98 -0.82
N GLY A 12 -4.60 -14.79 -1.89
CA GLY A 12 -5.17 -16.14 -1.85
C GLY A 12 -4.64 -17.07 -0.74
N PRO A 13 -3.32 -17.07 -0.39
CA PRO A 13 -2.79 -17.93 0.67
C PRO A 13 -3.33 -17.65 2.08
N THR A 14 -3.81 -16.43 2.34
CA THR A 14 -4.28 -16.00 3.67
C THR A 14 -5.74 -15.61 3.70
N TRP A 15 -6.46 -15.75 2.56
CA TRP A 15 -7.82 -15.24 2.37
C TRP A 15 -7.99 -13.75 2.72
N TRP A 16 -6.89 -12.99 2.71
CA TRP A 16 -6.89 -11.57 3.04
C TRP A 16 -7.31 -10.75 1.82
N GLU A 17 -8.13 -9.73 2.02
CA GLU A 17 -8.65 -8.85 0.99
C GLU A 17 -8.47 -7.38 1.43
N CYS A 18 -8.24 -6.49 0.46
CA CYS A 18 -8.40 -5.05 0.66
C CYS A 18 -8.99 -4.37 -0.57
N GLN A 19 -9.53 -3.17 -0.36
CA GLN A 19 -10.05 -2.33 -1.43
C GLN A 19 -9.35 -0.97 -1.46
N VAL A 20 -8.94 -0.56 -2.66
CA VAL A 20 -8.25 0.71 -2.90
C VAL A 20 -8.93 1.47 -4.04
N ALA A 21 -9.23 2.75 -3.82
CA ALA A 21 -9.64 3.66 -4.88
C ALA A 21 -8.46 4.51 -5.36
N ILE A 22 -8.35 4.69 -6.67
CA ILE A 22 -7.34 5.56 -7.30
C ILE A 22 -8.05 6.53 -8.23
N ASP A 23 -7.84 7.83 -8.02
CA ASP A 23 -8.16 8.88 -8.98
C ASP A 23 -7.02 9.00 -10.01
N HIS A 24 -7.19 8.34 -11.16
CA HIS A 24 -6.20 8.39 -12.25
C HIS A 24 -6.04 9.77 -12.89
N SER A 25 -6.96 10.70 -12.62
CA SER A 25 -6.88 12.08 -13.10
C SER A 25 -6.27 13.05 -12.08
N PHE A 26 -5.94 12.58 -10.87
CA PHE A 26 -5.35 13.40 -9.84
C PHE A 26 -3.92 13.81 -10.22
N ILE A 27 -3.60 15.07 -9.95
CA ILE A 27 -2.26 15.64 -10.16
C ILE A 27 -1.69 16.00 -8.81
N VAL A 28 -0.56 15.37 -8.52
CA VAL A 28 0.19 15.59 -7.29
C VAL A 28 1.17 16.74 -7.52
N LYS A 29 1.19 17.71 -6.60
CA LYS A 29 2.11 18.85 -6.65
C LYS A 29 3.34 18.55 -5.80
N VAL A 30 4.47 18.28 -6.45
CA VAL A 30 5.71 17.90 -5.77
C VAL A 30 6.64 19.10 -5.68
N PRO A 31 7.08 19.52 -4.47
CA PRO A 31 8.09 20.56 -4.34
C PRO A 31 9.41 20.14 -5.00
N VAL A 32 9.99 21.03 -5.80
CA VAL A 32 11.29 20.79 -6.44
C VAL A 32 12.35 21.63 -5.73
N PRO A 33 13.46 21.05 -5.28
CA PRO A 33 14.57 21.83 -4.73
C PRO A 33 15.02 22.89 -5.74
N GLU A 34 15.25 24.12 -5.25
CA GLU A 34 15.74 25.26 -6.06
C GLU A 34 14.73 25.84 -7.07
N SER A 35 13.44 25.47 -6.98
CA SER A 35 12.36 26.05 -7.77
C SER A 35 11.26 26.61 -6.86
N ASP A 36 10.76 27.80 -7.19
CA ASP A 36 9.57 28.39 -6.54
C ASP A 36 8.25 27.77 -7.03
N GLN A 37 8.30 26.93 -8.07
CA GLN A 37 7.14 26.25 -8.63
C GLN A 37 7.24 24.74 -8.40
N PRO A 38 6.18 24.10 -7.88
CA PRO A 38 6.12 22.65 -7.77
C PRO A 38 6.02 22.01 -9.16
N GLU A 39 6.49 20.77 -9.27
CA GLU A 39 6.28 19.93 -10.45
C GLU A 39 4.93 19.21 -10.33
N ASP A 40 4.24 19.09 -11.47
CA ASP A 40 3.01 18.33 -11.58
C ASP A 40 3.33 16.87 -11.91
N TRP A 41 2.98 15.96 -11.00
CA TRP A 41 3.08 14.53 -11.23
C TRP A 41 1.71 13.96 -11.53
N THR A 42 1.61 13.22 -12.63
CA THR A 42 0.42 12.39 -12.92
C THR A 42 0.35 11.24 -11.93
N MET A 43 -0.85 10.71 -11.71
CA MET A 43 -1.01 9.54 -10.83
C MET A 43 -0.14 8.34 -11.24
N GLU A 44 0.02 8.10 -12.55
CA GLU A 44 0.92 7.07 -13.07
C GLU A 44 2.39 7.34 -12.68
N LYS A 45 2.87 8.58 -12.78
CA LYS A 45 4.22 8.95 -12.34
C LYS A 45 4.36 8.78 -10.83
N THR A 46 3.39 9.26 -10.04
CA THR A 46 3.41 9.12 -8.58
C THR A 46 3.49 7.65 -8.15
N MET A 47 2.65 6.78 -8.71
CA MET A 47 2.71 5.34 -8.45
C MET A 47 4.06 4.73 -8.83
N ARG A 48 4.61 5.13 -9.98
CA ARG A 48 5.93 4.66 -10.43
C ARG A 48 7.05 5.09 -9.48
N GLU A 49 7.06 6.33 -9.01
CA GLU A 49 8.07 6.81 -8.07
C GLU A 49 7.96 6.10 -6.72
N MET A 50 6.74 5.83 -6.22
CA MET A 50 6.54 4.99 -5.02
C MET A 50 7.06 3.56 -5.23
N ILE A 51 6.85 2.95 -6.40
CA ILE A 51 7.43 1.64 -6.71
C ILE A 51 8.95 1.70 -6.71
N MET A 52 9.54 2.69 -7.38
CA MET A 52 10.99 2.81 -7.58
C MET A 52 11.76 3.21 -6.31
N HIS A 53 11.08 3.76 -5.31
CA HIS A 53 11.68 4.05 -4.00
C HIS A 53 12.26 2.78 -3.35
N TRP A 54 11.59 1.64 -3.52
CA TRP A 54 11.95 0.41 -2.82
C TRP A 54 12.94 -0.46 -3.59
N THR A 55 13.83 -1.11 -2.85
CA THR A 55 14.78 -2.07 -3.42
C THR A 55 14.02 -3.24 -4.03
N GLY A 56 14.11 -3.40 -5.35
CA GLY A 56 13.36 -4.43 -6.09
C GLY A 56 12.24 -3.88 -6.97
N GLY A 57 11.85 -2.62 -6.82
CA GLY A 57 10.74 -2.01 -7.57
C GLY A 57 10.85 -2.15 -9.10
N ALA A 58 12.05 -1.94 -9.65
CA ALA A 58 12.30 -2.15 -11.08
C ALA A 58 12.13 -3.62 -11.51
N GLY A 59 12.44 -4.57 -10.63
CA GLY A 59 12.23 -6.00 -10.84
C GLY A 59 10.74 -6.35 -10.86
N TRP A 60 9.99 -5.92 -9.85
CA TRP A 60 8.54 -6.16 -9.76
C TRP A 60 7.78 -5.56 -10.94
N LEU A 61 8.16 -4.35 -11.36
CA LEU A 61 7.55 -3.72 -12.53
C LEU A 61 7.81 -4.53 -13.80
N LYS A 62 9.02 -5.09 -13.95
CA LYS A 62 9.36 -5.98 -15.07
C LYS A 62 8.58 -7.29 -15.03
N GLU A 63 8.42 -7.88 -13.84
CA GLU A 63 7.64 -9.12 -13.63
C GLU A 63 6.15 -8.94 -13.97
N ASN A 64 5.63 -7.72 -13.85
CA ASN A 64 4.28 -7.34 -14.24
C ASN A 64 4.20 -6.72 -15.65
N ASP A 65 5.16 -7.02 -16.54
CA ASP A 65 5.17 -6.55 -17.94
C ASP A 65 5.09 -5.02 -18.10
N GLY A 66 5.58 -4.27 -17.10
CA GLY A 66 5.51 -2.81 -17.07
C GLY A 66 4.18 -2.24 -16.57
N ASP A 67 3.26 -3.05 -16.05
CA ASP A 67 1.99 -2.58 -15.48
C ASP A 67 2.23 -1.90 -14.13
N ILE A 68 2.27 -0.56 -14.17
CA ILE A 68 2.49 0.30 -13.00
C ILE A 68 1.35 0.15 -12.00
N THR A 69 0.09 0.15 -12.44
CA THR A 69 -1.06 0.12 -11.52
C THR A 69 -1.09 -1.21 -10.78
N LYS A 70 -0.91 -2.33 -11.50
CA LYS A 70 -0.87 -3.66 -10.89
C LYS A 70 0.29 -3.80 -9.91
N THR A 71 1.49 -3.35 -10.30
CA THR A 71 2.69 -3.43 -9.45
C THR A 71 2.51 -2.61 -8.18
N PHE A 72 2.02 -1.38 -8.31
CA PHE A 72 1.74 -0.50 -7.18
C PHE A 72 0.73 -1.13 -6.22
N LEU A 73 -0.41 -1.63 -6.72
CA LEU A 73 -1.45 -2.24 -5.90
C LEU A 73 -0.94 -3.49 -5.17
N GLN A 74 -0.15 -4.34 -5.82
CA GLN A 74 0.45 -5.52 -5.17
C GLN A 74 1.42 -5.13 -4.06
N GLN A 75 2.26 -4.13 -4.30
CA GLN A 75 3.19 -3.61 -3.32
C GLN A 75 2.45 -2.96 -2.14
N LEU A 76 1.43 -2.16 -2.42
CA LEU A 76 0.60 -1.50 -1.41
C LEU A 76 -0.11 -2.54 -0.54
N ALA A 77 -0.69 -3.57 -1.14
CA ALA A 77 -1.35 -4.66 -0.42
C ALA A 77 -0.38 -5.41 0.51
N ALA A 78 0.83 -5.72 0.04
CA ALA A 78 1.85 -6.36 0.88
C ALA A 78 2.23 -5.47 2.08
N GLU A 79 2.37 -4.16 1.84
CA GLU A 79 2.70 -3.20 2.88
C GLU A 79 1.59 -3.06 3.93
N ILE A 80 0.33 -2.93 3.49
CA ILE A 80 -0.85 -2.90 4.36
C ILE A 80 -0.87 -4.16 5.23
N GLN A 81 -0.73 -5.32 4.61
CA GLN A 81 -0.77 -6.60 5.31
C GLN A 81 0.33 -6.68 6.37
N GLN A 82 1.55 -6.23 6.05
CA GLN A 82 2.65 -6.19 7.01
C GLN A 82 2.34 -5.27 8.19
N ILE A 83 1.81 -4.06 7.94
CA ILE A 83 1.44 -3.10 9.00
C ILE A 83 0.38 -3.71 9.94
N GLN A 84 -0.64 -4.35 9.39
CA GLN A 84 -1.68 -4.99 10.19
C GLN A 84 -1.12 -6.14 11.03
N CYS A 85 -0.29 -7.01 10.45
CA CYS A 85 0.32 -8.13 11.17
C CYS A 85 1.25 -7.69 12.30
N GLU A 86 2.04 -6.62 12.09
CA GLU A 86 3.01 -6.14 13.07
C GLU A 86 2.34 -5.43 14.26
N ASN A 87 1.27 -4.68 14.02
CA ASN A 87 0.70 -3.76 15.00
C ASN A 87 -0.75 -4.06 15.39
N ASN A 88 -1.35 -5.10 14.79
CA ASN A 88 -2.76 -5.45 14.96
C ASN A 88 -3.70 -4.25 14.66
N TYR A 89 -3.36 -3.50 13.60
CA TYR A 89 -4.09 -2.30 13.20
C TYR A 89 -5.34 -2.62 12.38
N THR A 90 -6.40 -1.86 12.66
CA THR A 90 -7.59 -1.76 11.80
C THR A 90 -7.30 -0.81 10.62
N LEU A 91 -8.29 -0.62 9.74
CA LEU A 91 -8.22 0.35 8.64
C LEU A 91 -7.70 1.74 9.07
N GLU A 92 -8.22 2.27 10.17
CA GLU A 92 -7.83 3.61 10.66
C GLU A 92 -6.36 3.66 11.03
N GLY A 93 -5.85 2.64 11.74
CA GLY A 93 -4.45 2.55 12.12
C GLY A 93 -3.53 2.37 10.92
N VAL A 94 -3.95 1.60 9.91
CA VAL A 94 -3.21 1.47 8.65
C VAL A 94 -3.10 2.83 7.94
N ILE A 95 -4.21 3.56 7.81
CA ILE A 95 -4.21 4.88 7.15
C ILE A 95 -3.30 5.86 7.90
N GLU A 96 -3.35 5.88 9.24
CA GLU A 96 -2.52 6.75 10.06
C GLU A 96 -1.03 6.44 9.90
N GLU A 97 -0.65 5.16 9.83
CA GLU A 97 0.73 4.73 9.60
C GLU A 97 1.29 5.27 8.28
N PHE A 98 0.48 5.27 7.21
CA PHE A 98 0.90 5.78 5.89
C PHE A 98 1.18 7.30 5.86
N VAL A 99 0.71 8.09 6.84
CA VAL A 99 0.97 9.53 6.88
C VAL A 99 2.47 9.83 7.00
N ASN A 100 3.21 8.99 7.72
CA ASN A 100 4.64 9.20 8.00
C ASN A 100 5.53 8.09 7.41
N ARG A 101 4.95 7.17 6.64
CA ARG A 101 5.68 6.03 6.12
C ARG A 101 6.56 6.44 4.94
N GLU A 102 7.86 6.27 5.10
CA GLU A 102 8.82 6.60 4.04
C GLU A 102 8.51 5.83 2.75
N GLY A 103 8.71 6.49 1.61
CA GLY A 103 8.46 5.90 0.29
C GLY A 103 7.00 5.89 -0.16
N TRP A 104 6.08 6.32 0.69
CA TRP A 104 4.65 6.33 0.40
C TRP A 104 4.06 7.74 0.51
N TRP A 105 3.04 7.99 -0.31
CA TRP A 105 2.16 9.14 -0.15
C TRP A 105 1.01 8.79 0.82
N PRO A 106 0.33 9.77 1.41
CA PRO A 106 -0.86 9.51 2.22
C PRO A 106 -1.92 8.72 1.44
N MET A 107 -2.46 7.68 2.07
CA MET A 107 -3.43 6.74 1.50
C MET A 107 -4.87 7.01 1.97
N ASP A 108 -5.15 8.25 2.37
CA ASP A 108 -6.44 8.73 2.86
C ASP A 108 -7.30 9.38 1.75
N GLY A 109 -6.82 9.35 0.50
CA GLY A 109 -7.44 9.99 -0.66
C GLY A 109 -6.95 11.41 -0.93
N SER A 110 -6.26 12.07 0.00
CA SER A 110 -5.76 13.45 -0.16
C SER A 110 -4.78 13.60 -1.32
N CYS A 111 -4.11 12.51 -1.68
CA CYS A 111 -3.12 12.43 -2.75
C CYS A 111 -3.58 11.53 -3.91
N GLY A 112 -4.89 11.30 -4.03
CA GLY A 112 -5.50 10.57 -5.13
C GLY A 112 -5.50 9.04 -5.01
N VAL A 113 -4.97 8.48 -3.92
CA VAL A 113 -5.10 7.06 -3.55
C VAL A 113 -5.76 6.96 -2.18
N GLN A 114 -6.78 6.11 -2.06
CA GLN A 114 -7.53 5.89 -0.82
C GLN A 114 -7.68 4.40 -0.53
N ILE A 115 -7.26 3.95 0.65
CA ILE A 115 -7.63 2.63 1.17
C ILE A 115 -9.06 2.72 1.69
N LEU A 116 -9.95 1.89 1.17
CA LEU A 116 -11.37 1.89 1.51
C LEU A 116 -11.69 0.83 2.57
N GLU A 117 -11.02 -0.30 2.49
CA GLU A 117 -11.30 -1.48 3.29
C GLU A 117 -10.05 -2.35 3.40
N VAL A 118 -9.86 -2.97 4.55
CA VAL A 118 -8.85 -4.01 4.80
C VAL A 118 -9.53 -5.11 5.61
N GLU A 119 -9.28 -6.36 5.27
CA GLU A 119 -9.70 -7.49 6.10
C GLU A 119 -8.96 -7.41 7.44
N ASP A 120 -9.69 -7.61 8.54
CA ASP A 120 -9.11 -7.63 9.88
C ASP A 120 -8.39 -8.96 10.12
N PHE A 121 -7.27 -8.90 10.85
CA PHE A 121 -6.66 -10.10 11.44
C PHE A 121 -7.17 -10.26 12.87
N GLU A 122 -7.68 -11.44 13.20
CA GLU A 122 -8.00 -11.79 14.59
C GLU A 122 -6.99 -12.83 15.07
N PHE A 123 -6.06 -12.40 15.93
CA PHE A 123 -5.10 -13.28 16.59
C PHE A 123 -5.54 -13.54 18.04
N LEU A 124 -6.37 -14.57 18.24
CA LEU A 124 -6.89 -14.89 19.56
C LEU A 124 -5.83 -15.59 20.42
N MET A 125 -5.45 -14.98 21.55
CA MET A 125 -4.40 -15.50 22.45
C MET A 125 -4.64 -16.93 22.94
N ASN A 126 -5.89 -17.38 23.02
CA ASN A 126 -6.27 -18.73 23.44
C ASN A 126 -6.22 -19.78 22.31
N GLU A 127 -5.91 -19.39 21.08
CA GLU A 127 -5.69 -20.30 19.95
C GLU A 127 -4.23 -20.74 19.81
N TYR A 128 -3.32 -20.13 20.57
CA TYR A 128 -1.92 -20.52 20.59
C TYR A 128 -1.70 -21.76 21.46
N GLU A 129 -1.11 -22.80 20.89
CA GLU A 129 -0.71 -24.02 21.59
C GLU A 129 0.71 -23.88 22.16
N VAL A 130 0.91 -24.32 23.40
CA VAL A 130 2.22 -24.35 24.07
C VAL A 130 2.63 -25.81 24.31
N MET A 131 3.79 -26.20 23.80
CA MET A 131 4.36 -27.54 23.97
C MET A 131 5.63 -27.50 24.83
N GLU A 132 5.79 -28.49 25.72
CA GLU A 132 6.99 -28.66 26.55
C GLU A 132 7.91 -29.73 25.94
N GLU A 133 9.18 -29.41 25.68
CA GLU A 133 10.20 -30.37 25.25
C GLU A 133 11.01 -30.87 26.46
N GLN A 134 11.05 -32.19 26.67
CA GLN A 134 11.95 -32.80 27.67
C GLN A 134 13.35 -32.97 27.08
N GLN A 135 14.35 -32.37 27.71
CA GLN A 135 15.75 -32.66 27.41
C GLN A 135 16.12 -34.05 27.95
N LEU A 136 16.57 -34.95 27.07
CA LEU A 136 17.10 -36.28 27.40
C LEU A 136 18.51 -36.20 28.00
#